data_AF-A0AAJ0DLB2-F1
#
_entry.id   AF-A0AAJ0DLB2-F1
#
_cell.length_a   1.000
_cell.length_b   1.000
_cell.length_c   1.000
_cell.angle_alpha   90.00
_cell.angle_beta   90.00
_cell.angle_gamma   90.00
#
_symmetry.space_group_name_H-M   'P 1'
#
loop_
_entity.id
_entity.type
_entity.pdbx_description
1 polymer ?
#
loop_
_entity_poly.entity_id
_entity_poly.type
_entity_poly.pdbx_seq_one_letter_code
_entity_poly.pdbx_strand_id
1 'polypeptide(L)'
;MAGSFGWDDLFIFIEYVVSIGFATCAVLGSEQYYLDRHTWDVPMDAYVPAAKNGWIAQMLFIISSGATKVSILMFYRRMTQGTYNVRWRYAIWAALAFTFGFVAALLISYCLICRPLDSYWLSYDFSYTKEYKCLNGNALTPLTGTLSITSDLYATILPWCMLYKYNLDVPRKQKIALNIIFSLSLIVAGCGGGRLYYLWKINNSYDTSWTGYDLFVWSLLECPLAIIFACAPSLRAFVRRYLQDPYRTFRSGAESRGANWTKGSISHSGSAMRNSITIKESPVGRLSDIDERVLVKSPEGRITATDDLWSRRSSDTVLPIANAEDYESYNLKRLQ
;
A
#
# COMPACT_ATOMS: atom_id res chain seq x y z
N MET A 1 -1.38 -20.99 -20.25
CA MET A 1 -2.32 -21.24 -19.14
C MET A 1 -2.61 -19.93 -18.41
N ALA A 2 -3.46 -19.09 -18.99
CA ALA A 2 -4.03 -17.89 -18.35
C ALA A 2 -5.56 -18.11 -18.41
N GLY A 3 -6.19 -18.28 -17.25
CA GLY A 3 -7.63 -18.57 -17.18
C GLY A 3 -8.08 -19.42 -15.98
N SER A 4 -7.18 -20.07 -15.23
CA SER A 4 -7.59 -20.77 -14.00
C SER A 4 -7.53 -19.80 -12.82
N PHE A 5 -8.67 -19.65 -12.14
CA PHE A 5 -8.79 -19.07 -10.80
C PHE A 5 -7.75 -19.75 -9.91
N GLY A 6 -6.82 -18.97 -9.36
CA GLY A 6 -5.80 -19.49 -8.46
C GLY A 6 -6.36 -19.57 -7.04
N TRP A 7 -5.85 -20.51 -6.25
CA TRP A 7 -6.05 -20.49 -4.79
C TRP A 7 -5.57 -19.16 -4.17
N ASP A 8 -4.58 -18.53 -4.79
CA ASP A 8 -4.09 -17.18 -4.49
C ASP A 8 -5.21 -16.11 -4.54
N ASP A 9 -5.99 -16.10 -5.63
CA ASP A 9 -7.09 -15.13 -5.82
C ASP A 9 -8.22 -15.32 -4.79
N LEU A 10 -8.46 -16.58 -4.36
CA LEU A 10 -9.41 -16.90 -3.30
C LEU A 10 -8.97 -16.30 -1.95
N PHE A 11 -7.69 -16.41 -1.60
CA PHE A 11 -7.19 -15.88 -0.33
C PHE A 11 -7.23 -14.35 -0.29
N ILE A 12 -6.93 -13.65 -1.40
CA ILE A 12 -7.13 -12.20 -1.49
C ILE A 12 -8.59 -11.82 -1.37
N PHE A 13 -9.49 -12.58 -1.98
CA PHE A 13 -10.92 -12.31 -1.85
C PHE A 13 -11.40 -12.49 -0.40
N ILE A 14 -10.93 -13.54 0.28
CA ILE A 14 -11.20 -13.75 1.72
C ILE A 14 -10.65 -12.58 2.53
N GLU A 15 -9.40 -12.18 2.30
CA GLU A 15 -8.78 -11.01 2.95
C GLU A 15 -9.63 -9.76 2.75
N TYR A 16 -10.09 -9.49 1.53
CA TYR A 16 -10.92 -8.33 1.22
C TYR A 16 -12.23 -8.33 2.01
N VAL A 17 -12.95 -9.46 2.06
CA VAL A 17 -14.19 -9.58 2.83
C VAL A 17 -13.93 -9.39 4.33
N VAL A 18 -12.86 -9.98 4.85
CA VAL A 18 -12.49 -9.85 6.27
C VAL A 18 -12.05 -8.42 6.61
N SER A 19 -11.35 -7.74 5.71
CA SER A 19 -10.93 -6.35 5.85
C SER A 19 -12.14 -5.40 5.89
N ILE A 20 -13.19 -5.65 5.10
CA ILE A 20 -14.47 -4.91 5.22
C ILE A 20 -15.09 -5.14 6.59
N GLY A 21 -15.07 -6.38 7.10
CA GLY A 21 -15.52 -6.68 8.46
C GLY A 21 -14.74 -5.90 9.51
N PHE A 22 -13.41 -5.85 9.39
CA PHE A 22 -12.55 -5.08 10.28
C PHE A 22 -12.87 -3.58 10.22
N ALA A 23 -13.03 -3.02 9.01
CA ALA A 23 -13.41 -1.63 8.83
C ALA A 23 -14.79 -1.31 9.45
N THR A 24 -15.73 -2.25 9.35
CA THR A 24 -17.04 -2.14 10.00
C THR A 24 -16.90 -2.08 11.52
N CYS A 25 -16.06 -2.95 12.11
CA CYS A 25 -15.76 -2.89 13.55
C CYS A 25 -15.11 -1.57 13.97
N ALA A 26 -14.25 -0.99 13.13
CA ALA A 26 -13.65 0.32 13.41
C ALA A 26 -14.70 1.44 13.45
N VAL A 27 -15.62 1.46 12.48
CA VAL A 27 -16.73 2.44 12.42
C VAL A 27 -17.71 2.25 13.57
N LEU A 28 -18.08 1.02 13.92
CA LEU A 28 -18.92 0.75 15.09
C LEU A 28 -18.20 1.16 16.39
N GLY A 29 -16.88 0.95 16.45
CA GLY A 29 -16.00 1.40 17.51
C GLY A 29 -16.09 2.89 17.79
N SER A 30 -16.02 3.72 16.75
CA SER A 30 -16.10 5.17 16.88
C SER A 30 -17.53 5.66 17.14
N GLU A 31 -18.50 5.23 16.34
CA GLU A 31 -19.85 5.81 16.35
C GLU A 31 -20.71 5.33 17.52
N GLN A 32 -20.64 4.05 17.87
CA GLN A 32 -21.52 3.45 18.89
C GLN A 32 -20.85 3.30 20.26
N TYR A 33 -19.54 3.15 20.28
CA TYR A 33 -18.79 2.83 21.50
C TYR A 33 -17.85 3.97 21.96
N TYR A 34 -17.88 5.12 21.28
CA TYR A 34 -17.15 6.34 21.66
C TYR A 34 -15.64 6.14 21.86
N LEU A 35 -15.03 5.21 21.11
CA LEU A 35 -13.59 4.96 21.20
C LEU A 35 -12.74 6.14 20.70
N ASP A 36 -13.36 7.11 20.03
CA ASP A 36 -12.76 8.38 19.59
C ASP A 36 -12.52 9.38 20.74
N ARG A 37 -12.95 9.05 21.97
CA ARG A 37 -12.82 9.90 23.15
C ARG A 37 -11.83 9.32 24.15
N HIS A 38 -11.35 10.19 25.04
CA HIS A 38 -10.56 9.74 26.18
C HIS A 38 -11.38 8.86 27.10
N THR A 39 -10.72 7.91 27.75
CA THR A 39 -11.40 6.88 28.55
C THR A 39 -12.33 7.47 29.64
N TRP A 40 -11.99 8.62 30.22
CA TRP A 40 -12.86 9.28 31.23
C TRP A 40 -14.13 9.93 30.66
N ASP A 41 -14.21 10.14 29.35
CA ASP A 41 -15.39 10.71 28.67
C ASP A 41 -16.33 9.63 28.11
N VAL A 42 -15.96 8.35 28.23
CA VAL A 42 -16.73 7.20 27.73
C VAL A 42 -17.73 6.74 28.80
N PRO A 43 -19.03 6.56 28.45
CA PRO A 43 -20.03 6.06 29.39
C PRO A 43 -19.73 4.62 29.82
N MET A 44 -19.94 4.29 31.10
CA MET A 44 -19.56 3.00 31.70
C MET A 44 -20.24 1.79 31.02
N ASP A 45 -21.44 2.00 30.51
CA ASP A 45 -22.26 1.07 29.74
C ASP A 45 -21.67 0.71 28.37
N ALA A 46 -20.78 1.55 27.80
CA ALA A 46 -20.14 1.29 26.52
C ALA A 46 -18.85 0.45 26.61
N TYR A 47 -18.26 0.25 27.80
CA TYR A 47 -16.97 -0.44 27.93
C TYR A 47 -17.02 -1.92 27.55
N VAL A 48 -18.03 -2.65 28.03
CA VAL A 48 -18.20 -4.08 27.72
C VAL A 48 -18.37 -4.31 26.21
N PRO A 49 -19.29 -3.63 25.50
CA PRO A 49 -19.42 -3.82 24.06
C PRO A 49 -18.21 -3.27 23.28
N ALA A 50 -17.54 -2.22 23.75
CA ALA A 50 -16.27 -1.75 23.16
C ALA A 50 -15.17 -2.81 23.23
N ALA A 51 -14.96 -3.43 24.39
CA ALA A 51 -13.98 -4.50 24.59
C ALA A 51 -14.29 -5.72 23.72
N LYS A 52 -15.57 -6.10 23.63
CA LYS A 52 -16.03 -7.18 22.74
C LYS A 52 -15.75 -6.84 21.26
N ASN A 53 -16.03 -5.61 20.84
CA ASN A 53 -15.74 -5.15 19.47
C ASN A 53 -14.23 -5.17 19.19
N GLY A 54 -13.40 -4.73 20.13
CA GLY A 54 -11.94 -4.81 20.03
C GLY A 54 -11.42 -6.24 19.85
N TRP A 55 -11.98 -7.21 20.59
CA TRP A 55 -11.64 -8.62 20.43
C TRP A 55 -12.01 -9.16 19.03
N ILE A 56 -13.21 -8.83 18.54
CA ILE A 56 -13.67 -9.23 17.19
C ILE A 56 -12.78 -8.61 16.12
N ALA A 57 -12.49 -7.31 16.23
CA ALA A 57 -11.61 -6.61 15.31
C ALA A 57 -10.21 -7.24 15.28
N GLN A 58 -9.67 -7.61 16.43
CA GLN A 58 -8.38 -8.27 16.55
C GLN A 58 -8.36 -9.65 15.85
N MET A 59 -9.43 -10.43 15.98
CA MET A 59 -9.62 -11.69 15.26
C MET A 59 -9.62 -11.49 13.74
N LEU A 60 -10.43 -10.54 13.26
CA LEU A 60 -10.53 -10.23 11.83
C LEU A 60 -9.19 -9.77 11.27
N PHE A 61 -8.45 -8.94 12.00
CA PHE A 61 -7.12 -8.49 11.60
C PHE A 61 -6.13 -9.67 11.45
N ILE A 62 -6.10 -10.60 12.42
CA ILE A 62 -5.21 -11.77 12.36
C ILE A 62 -5.53 -12.64 11.13
N ILE A 63 -6.82 -12.86 10.86
CA ILE A 63 -7.27 -13.62 9.68
C ILE A 63 -6.89 -12.89 8.39
N SER A 64 -7.11 -11.57 8.32
CA SER A 64 -6.76 -10.74 7.17
C SER A 64 -5.26 -10.83 6.88
N SER A 65 -4.40 -10.53 7.87
CA SER A 65 -2.94 -10.55 7.73
C SER A 65 -2.42 -11.93 7.31
N GLY A 66 -3.02 -13.00 7.86
CA GLY A 66 -2.72 -14.37 7.46
C GLY A 66 -3.08 -14.66 6.01
N ALA A 67 -4.28 -14.27 5.58
CA ALA A 67 -4.77 -14.46 4.22
C ALA A 67 -3.90 -13.74 3.18
N THR A 68 -3.48 -12.50 3.44
CA THR A 68 -2.58 -11.74 2.56
C THR A 68 -1.26 -12.50 2.35
N LYS A 69 -0.65 -12.97 3.43
CA LYS A 69 0.65 -13.67 3.41
C LYS A 69 0.56 -15.00 2.67
N VAL A 70 -0.53 -15.76 2.90
CA VAL A 70 -0.77 -17.02 2.19
C VAL A 70 -1.00 -16.79 0.70
N SER A 71 -1.75 -15.76 0.32
CA SER A 71 -1.89 -15.35 -1.09
C SER A 71 -0.53 -15.08 -1.72
N ILE A 72 0.23 -14.13 -1.16
CA ILE A 72 1.55 -13.73 -1.70
C ILE A 72 2.47 -14.95 -1.86
N LEU A 73 2.51 -15.86 -0.87
CA LEU A 73 3.30 -17.08 -0.94
C LEU A 73 2.80 -18.05 -2.04
N MET A 74 1.49 -18.18 -2.22
CA MET A 74 0.89 -18.99 -3.29
C MET A 74 1.17 -18.40 -4.67
N PHE A 75 1.12 -17.07 -4.82
CA PHE A 75 1.53 -16.38 -6.03
C PHE A 75 2.99 -16.70 -6.38
N TYR A 76 3.89 -16.60 -5.41
CA TYR A 76 5.30 -16.95 -5.62
C TYR A 76 5.52 -18.44 -5.90
N ARG A 77 4.73 -19.33 -5.30
CA ARG A 77 4.73 -20.76 -5.64
C ARG A 77 4.39 -20.95 -7.13
N ARG A 78 3.37 -20.28 -7.63
CA ARG A 78 2.97 -20.34 -9.05
C ARG A 78 4.07 -19.79 -9.96
N MET A 79 4.72 -18.70 -9.57
CA MET A 79 5.83 -18.10 -10.33
C MET A 79 7.05 -19.03 -10.41
N THR A 80 7.38 -19.71 -9.31
CA THR A 80 8.55 -20.58 -9.20
C THR A 80 8.34 -21.99 -9.74
N GLN A 81 7.11 -22.40 -10.03
CA GLN A 81 6.83 -23.66 -10.72
C GLN A 81 7.52 -23.75 -12.08
N GLY A 82 7.76 -22.61 -12.75
CA GLY A 82 8.51 -22.54 -14.01
C GLY A 82 10.03 -22.65 -13.86
N THR A 83 10.57 -22.62 -12.64
CA THR A 83 12.02 -22.71 -12.38
C THR A 83 12.36 -24.06 -11.74
N TYR A 84 13.39 -24.75 -12.25
CA TYR A 84 13.71 -26.15 -11.87
C TYR A 84 14.34 -26.30 -10.46
N ASN A 85 14.51 -25.23 -9.68
CA ASN A 85 15.22 -25.30 -8.40
C ASN A 85 14.33 -25.73 -7.23
N VAL A 86 14.58 -26.94 -6.73
CA VAL A 86 13.84 -27.59 -5.64
C VAL A 86 13.96 -26.84 -4.30
N ARG A 87 15.11 -26.21 -4.01
CA ARG A 87 15.36 -25.47 -2.75
C ARG A 87 14.34 -24.36 -2.48
N TRP A 88 13.94 -23.65 -3.54
CA TRP A 88 12.97 -22.56 -3.43
C TRP A 88 11.55 -23.05 -3.17
N ARG A 89 11.19 -24.22 -3.70
CA ARG A 89 9.90 -24.86 -3.41
C ARG A 89 9.81 -25.23 -1.93
N TYR A 90 10.87 -25.81 -1.37
CA TYR A 90 10.93 -26.10 0.07
C TYR A 90 10.86 -24.84 0.93
N ALA A 91 11.57 -23.76 0.56
CA ALA A 91 11.51 -22.50 1.28
C ALA A 91 10.08 -21.90 1.31
N ILE A 92 9.35 -21.97 0.19
CA ILE A 92 7.96 -21.49 0.11
C ILE A 92 7.03 -22.36 0.95
N TRP A 93 7.16 -23.69 0.89
CA TRP A 93 6.36 -24.59 1.74
C TRP A 93 6.64 -24.37 3.24
N ALA A 94 7.90 -24.14 3.61
CA ALA A 94 8.28 -23.82 4.98
C ALA A 94 7.67 -22.49 5.44
N ALA A 95 7.73 -21.44 4.60
CA ALA A 95 7.10 -20.15 4.89
C ALA A 95 5.57 -20.27 5.01
N LEU A 96 4.93 -21.10 4.17
CA LEU A 96 3.51 -21.33 4.21
C LEU A 96 3.09 -22.07 5.48
N ALA A 97 3.80 -23.15 5.84
CA ALA A 97 3.59 -23.86 7.09
C ALA A 97 3.80 -22.96 8.32
N PHE A 98 4.84 -22.12 8.31
CA PHE A 98 5.09 -21.13 9.36
C PHE A 98 3.94 -20.12 9.47
N THR A 99 3.43 -19.61 8.34
CA THR A 99 2.32 -18.64 8.31
C THR A 99 1.04 -19.24 8.89
N PHE A 100 0.67 -20.44 8.45
CA PHE A 100 -0.51 -21.14 8.98
C PHE A 100 -0.36 -21.45 10.47
N GLY A 101 0.80 -21.95 10.89
CA GLY A 101 1.08 -22.24 12.30
C GLY A 101 1.03 -20.99 13.18
N PHE A 102 1.59 -19.89 12.70
CA PHE A 102 1.57 -18.60 13.39
C PHE A 102 0.16 -18.03 13.54
N VAL A 103 -0.61 -17.97 12.44
CA VAL A 103 -2.00 -17.47 12.45
C VAL A 103 -2.86 -18.33 13.37
N ALA A 104 -2.76 -19.66 13.27
CA ALA A 104 -3.48 -20.57 14.15
C ALA A 104 -3.09 -20.38 15.62
N ALA A 105 -1.79 -20.22 15.92
CA ALA A 105 -1.32 -19.98 17.27
C ALA A 105 -1.89 -18.67 17.84
N LEU A 106 -1.88 -17.57 17.08
CA LEU A 106 -2.46 -16.31 17.53
C LEU A 106 -3.97 -16.39 17.74
N LEU A 107 -4.71 -17.02 16.83
CA LEU A 107 -6.15 -17.21 16.98
C LEU A 107 -6.46 -18.01 18.25
N ILE A 108 -5.74 -19.10 18.48
CA ILE A 108 -5.90 -19.90 19.70
C ILE A 108 -5.53 -19.08 20.94
N SER A 109 -4.41 -18.35 20.92
CA SER A 109 -3.99 -17.50 22.05
C SER A 109 -5.05 -16.47 22.42
N TYR A 110 -5.69 -15.83 21.43
CA TYR A 110 -6.74 -14.84 21.70
C TYR A 110 -8.09 -15.48 22.07
N CYS A 111 -8.42 -16.67 21.58
CA CYS A 111 -9.57 -17.45 22.07
C CYS A 111 -9.37 -17.93 23.52
N LEU A 112 -8.11 -18.08 23.94
CA LEU A 112 -7.73 -18.52 25.28
C LEU A 112 -7.19 -17.36 26.14
N ILE A 113 -7.45 -16.11 25.74
CA ILE A 113 -6.88 -14.94 26.41
C ILE A 113 -7.36 -14.81 27.85
N CYS A 114 -8.59 -15.25 28.14
CA CYS A 114 -9.13 -15.34 29.50
C CYS A 114 -9.85 -16.67 29.70
N ARG A 115 -9.87 -17.15 30.95
CA ARG A 115 -10.61 -18.33 31.40
C ARG A 115 -11.59 -17.92 32.49
N PRO A 116 -12.92 -17.96 32.25
CA PRO A 116 -13.59 -18.17 30.96
C PRO A 116 -13.38 -17.01 29.96
N LEU A 117 -13.59 -17.25 28.66
CA LEU A 117 -13.39 -16.24 27.60
C LEU A 117 -14.28 -15.02 27.81
N ASP A 118 -15.51 -15.24 28.28
CA ASP A 118 -16.48 -14.16 28.51
C ASP A 118 -16.00 -13.13 29.53
N SER A 119 -15.10 -13.53 30.43
CA SER A 119 -14.47 -12.60 31.38
C SER A 119 -13.62 -11.53 30.69
N TYR A 120 -13.18 -11.74 29.45
CA TYR A 120 -12.38 -10.73 28.74
C TYR A 120 -13.15 -9.41 28.59
N TRP A 121 -14.40 -9.45 28.13
CA TRP A 121 -15.22 -8.24 28.01
C TRP A 121 -16.07 -7.96 29.24
N LEU A 122 -16.52 -8.98 29.98
CA LEU A 122 -17.31 -8.78 31.20
C LEU A 122 -16.50 -8.22 32.37
N SER A 123 -15.18 -8.38 32.40
CA SER A 123 -14.33 -7.79 33.44
C SER A 123 -14.30 -6.26 33.44
N TYR A 124 -14.74 -5.63 32.35
CA TYR A 124 -14.90 -4.18 32.27
C TYR A 124 -16.20 -3.68 32.92
N ASP A 125 -17.11 -4.58 33.31
CA ASP A 125 -18.28 -4.26 34.11
C ASP A 125 -17.92 -4.29 35.60
N PHE A 126 -18.19 -3.20 36.32
CA PHE A 126 -17.95 -3.10 37.77
C PHE A 126 -18.78 -4.10 38.59
N SER A 127 -19.88 -4.62 38.05
CA SER A 127 -20.71 -5.62 38.70
C SER A 127 -20.13 -7.05 38.61
N TYR A 128 -19.11 -7.26 37.78
CA TYR A 128 -18.55 -8.59 37.53
C TYR A 128 -17.64 -9.07 38.67
N THR A 129 -18.09 -10.11 39.39
CA THR A 129 -17.43 -10.62 40.61
C THR A 129 -16.86 -12.03 40.47
N LYS A 130 -16.96 -12.65 39.28
CA LYS A 130 -16.45 -14.02 39.09
C LYS A 130 -14.93 -14.03 39.05
N GLU A 131 -14.30 -15.06 39.63
CA GLU A 131 -12.85 -15.24 39.52
C GLU A 131 -12.48 -15.58 38.07
N TYR A 132 -11.51 -14.85 37.51
CA TYR A 132 -11.02 -15.07 36.16
C TYR A 132 -9.49 -14.98 36.10
N LYS A 133 -8.89 -15.73 35.18
CA LYS A 133 -7.47 -15.63 34.87
C LYS A 133 -7.31 -15.25 33.40
N CYS A 134 -6.67 -14.12 33.16
CA CYS A 134 -6.31 -13.65 31.82
C CYS A 134 -4.80 -13.77 31.61
N LEU A 135 -4.42 -14.00 30.36
CA LEU A 135 -3.02 -13.96 29.95
C LEU A 135 -2.49 -12.53 30.04
N ASN A 136 -1.26 -12.38 30.53
CA ASN A 136 -0.63 -11.08 30.63
C ASN A 136 -0.39 -10.49 29.23
N GLY A 137 -1.06 -9.35 28.94
CA GLY A 137 -0.87 -8.60 27.70
C GLY A 137 0.59 -8.18 27.46
N ASN A 138 1.34 -7.94 28.54
CA ASN A 138 2.77 -7.60 28.50
C ASN A 138 3.66 -8.74 27.99
N ALA A 139 3.22 -10.00 28.12
CA ALA A 139 3.94 -11.16 27.59
C ALA A 139 3.49 -11.48 26.15
N LEU A 140 2.20 -11.34 25.85
CA LEU A 140 1.66 -11.60 24.52
C LEU A 140 2.12 -10.58 23.48
N THR A 141 2.12 -9.29 23.82
CA THR A 141 2.44 -8.22 22.88
C THR A 141 3.84 -8.36 22.24
N PRO A 142 4.94 -8.53 23.00
CA PRO A 142 6.26 -8.69 22.39
C PRO A 142 6.34 -9.94 21.52
N LEU A 143 5.72 -11.05 21.92
CA LEU A 143 5.68 -12.28 21.11
C LEU A 143 4.96 -12.05 19.78
N THR A 144 3.77 -11.43 19.82
CA THR A 144 3.02 -11.10 18.60
C THR A 144 3.79 -10.14 17.69
N GLY A 145 4.54 -9.21 18.29
CA GLY A 145 5.39 -8.27 17.58
C GLY A 145 6.57 -8.92 16.88
N THR A 146 7.36 -9.73 17.59
CA THR A 146 8.51 -10.45 17.02
C THR A 146 8.06 -11.35 15.87
N LEU A 147 6.95 -12.06 16.04
CA LEU A 147 6.43 -12.96 15.02
C LEU A 147 5.88 -12.18 13.80
N SER A 148 5.21 -11.05 14.01
CA SER A 148 4.75 -10.19 12.92
C SER A 148 5.92 -9.65 12.10
N ILE A 149 6.94 -9.08 12.76
CA ILE A 149 8.15 -8.57 12.08
C ILE A 149 8.86 -9.70 11.32
N THR A 150 9.03 -10.86 11.94
CA THR A 150 9.62 -12.03 11.28
C THR A 150 8.84 -12.42 10.03
N SER A 151 7.51 -12.33 10.11
CA SER A 151 6.65 -12.66 9.00
C SER A 151 6.71 -11.68 7.83
N ASP A 152 6.85 -10.40 8.13
CA ASP A 152 7.00 -9.36 7.11
C ASP A 152 8.39 -9.40 6.47
N LEU A 153 9.42 -9.73 7.26
CA LEU A 153 10.78 -9.92 6.77
C LEU A 153 10.87 -11.08 5.78
N TYR A 154 10.32 -12.26 6.05
CA TYR A 154 10.40 -13.34 5.06
C TYR A 154 9.57 -13.00 3.82
N ALA A 155 8.40 -12.34 3.98
CA ALA A 155 7.52 -12.00 2.86
C ALA A 155 8.18 -11.00 1.89
N THR A 156 9.02 -10.10 2.40
CA THR A 156 9.78 -9.11 1.62
C THR A 156 11.11 -9.66 1.10
N ILE A 157 11.83 -10.45 1.89
CA ILE A 157 13.15 -11.00 1.54
C ILE A 157 13.03 -12.11 0.49
N LEU A 158 12.00 -12.96 0.55
CA LEU A 158 11.79 -14.05 -0.42
C LEU A 158 11.80 -13.56 -1.88
N PRO A 159 10.96 -12.58 -2.29
CA PRO A 159 10.99 -12.07 -3.65
C PRO A 159 12.31 -11.40 -3.98
N TRP A 160 12.87 -10.60 -3.05
CA TRP A 160 14.14 -9.91 -3.26
C TRP A 160 15.29 -10.88 -3.59
N CYS A 161 15.44 -11.92 -2.78
CA CYS A 161 16.48 -12.93 -2.95
C CYS A 161 16.29 -13.77 -4.22
N MET A 162 15.03 -14.06 -4.63
CA MET A 162 14.77 -14.70 -5.92
C MET A 162 15.32 -13.85 -7.06
N LEU A 163 15.02 -12.55 -7.05
CA LEU A 163 15.38 -11.64 -8.14
C LEU A 163 16.88 -11.41 -8.26
N TYR A 164 17.55 -11.23 -7.11
CA TYR A 164 18.99 -11.01 -7.08
C TYR A 164 19.76 -12.26 -7.53
N LYS A 165 19.33 -13.44 -7.07
CA LYS A 165 20.06 -14.69 -7.34
C LYS A 165 19.92 -15.19 -8.77
N TYR A 166 18.75 -15.00 -9.41
CA TYR A 166 18.56 -15.48 -10.77
C TYR A 166 19.13 -14.56 -11.83
N ASN A 167 19.65 -13.37 -11.44
CA ASN A 167 20.20 -12.36 -12.33
C ASN A 167 19.40 -12.26 -13.63
N LEU A 168 18.07 -12.36 -13.48
CA LEU A 168 17.17 -12.50 -14.61
C LEU A 168 17.41 -11.24 -15.43
N ASP A 169 17.67 -11.37 -16.74
CA ASP A 169 17.85 -10.24 -17.66
C ASP A 169 16.50 -9.50 -17.81
N VAL A 170 16.04 -8.92 -16.71
CA VAL A 170 14.83 -8.13 -16.64
C VAL A 170 15.18 -6.77 -17.23
N PRO A 171 14.43 -6.31 -18.26
CA PRO A 171 14.63 -4.99 -18.84
C PRO A 171 14.66 -3.92 -17.75
N ARG A 172 15.45 -2.84 -17.91
CA ARG A 172 15.59 -1.79 -16.88
C ARG A 172 14.26 -1.29 -16.30
N LYS A 173 13.22 -1.16 -17.15
CA LYS A 173 11.85 -0.79 -16.74
C LYS A 173 11.21 -1.78 -15.75
N GLN A 174 11.50 -3.06 -15.93
CA GLN A 174 11.01 -4.15 -15.08
C GLN A 174 11.72 -4.21 -13.72
N LYS A 175 12.99 -3.80 -13.67
CA LYS A 175 13.75 -3.65 -12.42
C LYS A 175 13.23 -2.46 -11.60
N ILE A 176 12.91 -1.34 -12.24
CA ILE A 176 12.34 -0.15 -11.58
C ILE A 176 10.97 -0.47 -10.96
N ALA A 177 10.05 -1.07 -11.73
CA ALA A 177 8.72 -1.41 -11.22
C ALA A 177 8.78 -2.35 -10.01
N LEU A 178 9.78 -3.21 -9.96
CA LEU A 178 9.98 -4.16 -8.87
C LEU A 178 10.55 -3.51 -7.61
N ASN A 179 11.48 -2.56 -7.80
CA ASN A 179 11.98 -1.73 -6.71
C ASN A 179 10.86 -0.88 -6.09
N ILE A 180 9.93 -0.37 -6.92
CA ILE A 180 8.75 0.37 -6.45
C ILE A 180 7.87 -0.55 -5.57
N ILE A 181 7.53 -1.75 -6.04
CA ILE A 181 6.72 -2.70 -5.26
C ILE A 181 7.41 -3.03 -3.93
N PHE A 182 8.72 -3.25 -3.94
CA PHE A 182 9.49 -3.51 -2.71
C PHE A 182 9.46 -2.31 -1.75
N SER A 183 9.67 -1.09 -2.24
CA SER A 183 9.61 0.12 -1.41
C SER A 183 8.22 0.33 -0.79
N LEU A 184 7.16 -0.01 -1.52
CA LEU A 184 5.79 0.07 -1.04
C LEU A 184 5.51 -0.98 0.06
N SER A 185 6.08 -2.18 -0.05
CA SER A 185 5.98 -3.20 1.01
C SER A 185 6.65 -2.74 2.32
N LEU A 186 7.72 -1.95 2.26
CA LEU A 186 8.34 -1.37 3.46
C LEU A 186 7.43 -0.35 4.15
N ILE A 187 6.60 0.38 3.39
CA ILE A 187 5.62 1.32 3.96
C ILE A 187 4.56 0.56 4.77
N VAL A 188 4.05 -0.56 4.26
CA VAL A 188 3.08 -1.41 5.01
C VAL A 188 3.72 -2.00 6.26
N ALA A 189 4.97 -2.47 6.17
CA ALA A 189 5.69 -2.93 7.35
C ALA A 189 5.84 -1.80 8.40
N GLY A 190 6.02 -0.55 7.95
CA GLY A 190 5.96 0.63 8.81
C GLY A 190 4.60 0.82 9.47
N CYS A 191 3.50 0.67 8.74
CA CYS A 191 2.15 0.69 9.29
C CYS A 191 1.93 -0.40 10.35
N GLY A 192 2.36 -1.63 10.07
CA GLY A 192 2.32 -2.73 11.04
C GLY A 192 3.19 -2.49 12.28
N GLY A 193 4.35 -1.83 12.11
CA GLY A 193 5.19 -1.38 13.21
C GLY A 193 4.50 -0.33 14.09
N GLY A 194 3.82 0.65 13.49
CA GLY A 194 2.99 1.61 14.19
C GLY A 194 1.88 0.92 14.98
N ARG A 195 1.13 0.02 14.34
CA ARG A 195 0.10 -0.80 14.99
C ARG A 195 0.66 -1.56 16.21
N LEU A 196 1.80 -2.23 16.07
CA LEU A 196 2.45 -2.95 17.17
C LEU A 196 2.82 -2.02 18.33
N TYR A 197 3.31 -0.82 18.03
CA TYR A 197 3.62 0.19 19.04
C TYR A 197 2.37 0.59 19.84
N TYR A 198 1.24 0.85 19.17
CA TYR A 198 -0.01 1.17 19.86
C TYR A 198 -0.59 -0.02 20.62
N LEU A 199 -0.42 -1.25 20.13
CA LEU A 199 -0.79 -2.46 20.85
C LEU A 199 0.06 -2.69 22.11
N TRP A 200 1.31 -2.23 22.12
CA TRP A 200 2.12 -2.19 23.33
C TRP A 200 1.68 -1.06 24.27
N LYS A 201 1.42 0.12 23.71
CA LYS A 201 1.01 1.31 24.45
C LYS A 201 -0.32 1.10 25.18
N ILE A 202 -1.27 0.36 24.60
CA ILE A 202 -2.59 0.09 25.22
C ILE A 202 -2.47 -0.71 26.53
N ASN A 203 -1.45 -1.56 26.65
CA ASN A 203 -1.21 -2.34 27.87
C ASN A 203 -0.47 -1.56 28.97
N ASN A 204 0.16 -0.44 28.59
CA ASN A 204 1.02 0.36 29.46
C ASN A 204 0.46 1.76 29.76
N SER A 205 -0.66 2.15 29.15
CA SER A 205 -1.25 3.49 29.28
C SER A 205 -2.59 3.42 30.00
N TYR A 206 -2.91 4.46 30.77
CA TYR A 206 -4.20 4.59 31.45
C TYR A 206 -5.36 4.90 30.49
N ASP A 207 -5.05 5.45 29.31
CA ASP A 207 -6.04 5.84 28.32
C ASP A 207 -6.15 4.81 27.19
N THR A 208 -6.87 3.73 27.49
CA THR A 208 -7.08 2.59 26.60
C THR A 208 -7.95 2.95 25.40
N SER A 209 -8.95 3.82 25.56
CA SER A 209 -9.90 4.17 24.50
C SER A 209 -9.23 4.97 23.39
N TRP A 210 -8.53 6.05 23.74
CA TRP A 210 -7.81 6.90 22.77
C TRP A 210 -6.70 6.13 22.04
N THR A 211 -5.91 5.34 22.79
CA THR A 211 -4.85 4.52 22.18
C THR A 211 -5.40 3.37 21.34
N GLY A 212 -6.60 2.86 21.66
CA GLY A 212 -7.35 1.92 20.85
C GLY A 212 -7.81 2.51 19.53
N TYR A 213 -8.24 3.77 19.50
CA TYR A 213 -8.59 4.46 18.26
C TYR A 213 -7.39 4.58 17.31
N ASP A 214 -6.22 5.01 17.83
CA ASP A 214 -4.99 5.06 17.03
C ASP A 214 -4.64 3.66 16.47
N LEU A 215 -4.79 2.60 17.28
CA LEU A 215 -4.60 1.21 16.83
C LEU A 215 -5.51 0.87 15.65
N PHE A 216 -6.79 1.25 15.70
CA PHE A 216 -7.73 1.04 14.59
C PHE A 216 -7.28 1.77 13.34
N VAL A 217 -6.86 3.05 13.44
CA VAL A 217 -6.39 3.85 12.31
C VAL A 217 -5.20 3.19 11.61
N TRP A 218 -4.18 2.77 12.36
CA TRP A 218 -3.01 2.09 11.78
C TRP A 218 -3.38 0.80 11.06
N SER A 219 -4.33 0.05 11.62
CA SER A 219 -4.82 -1.20 11.03
C SER A 219 -5.64 -0.97 9.77
N LEU A 220 -6.42 0.12 9.74
CA LEU A 220 -7.22 0.54 8.60
C LEU A 220 -6.35 1.04 7.44
N LEU A 221 -5.12 1.51 7.73
CA LEU A 221 -4.12 1.77 6.72
C LEU A 221 -3.43 0.48 6.26
N GLU A 222 -3.09 -0.40 7.19
CA GLU A 222 -2.32 -1.62 6.92
C GLU A 222 -3.08 -2.60 6.00
N CYS A 223 -4.32 -2.98 6.34
CA CYS A 223 -5.08 -3.99 5.59
C CYS A 223 -5.27 -3.64 4.10
N PRO A 224 -5.85 -2.48 3.72
CA PRO A 224 -6.08 -2.17 2.30
C PRO A 224 -4.77 -1.94 1.53
N LEU A 225 -3.73 -1.37 2.16
CA LEU A 225 -2.42 -1.24 1.52
C LEU A 225 -1.80 -2.61 1.24
N ALA A 226 -1.94 -3.56 2.18
CA ALA A 226 -1.47 -4.93 2.00
C ALA A 226 -2.14 -5.61 0.80
N ILE A 227 -3.46 -5.48 0.63
CA ILE A 227 -4.22 -5.97 -0.53
C ILE A 227 -3.67 -5.40 -1.84
N ILE A 228 -3.49 -4.07 -1.91
CA ILE A 228 -3.02 -3.38 -3.12
C ILE A 228 -1.64 -3.90 -3.52
N PHE A 229 -0.73 -4.09 -2.56
CA PHE A 229 0.62 -4.58 -2.85
C PHE A 229 0.68 -6.06 -3.14
N ALA A 230 -0.19 -6.88 -2.53
CA ALA A 230 -0.34 -8.28 -2.90
C ALA A 230 -0.80 -8.45 -4.36
N CYS A 231 -1.66 -7.56 -4.84
CA CYS A 231 -2.14 -7.55 -6.22
C CYS A 231 -1.17 -6.90 -7.23
N ALA A 232 -0.16 -6.14 -6.78
CA ALA A 232 0.72 -5.39 -7.70
C ALA A 232 1.54 -6.29 -8.66
N PRO A 233 2.10 -7.44 -8.23
CA PRO A 233 2.80 -8.37 -9.14
C PRO A 233 1.89 -8.99 -10.20
N SER A 234 0.67 -9.38 -9.84
CA SER A 234 -0.30 -9.99 -10.75
C SER A 234 -0.85 -8.96 -11.75
N LEU A 235 -1.16 -7.76 -11.29
CA LEU A 235 -1.59 -6.65 -12.15
C LEU A 235 -0.53 -6.31 -13.20
N ARG A 236 0.75 -6.25 -12.82
CA ARG A 236 1.84 -6.03 -13.77
C ARG A 236 1.91 -7.13 -14.83
N ALA A 237 1.77 -8.39 -14.43
CA ALA A 237 1.78 -9.52 -15.37
C ALA A 237 0.59 -9.44 -16.34
N PHE A 238 -0.57 -9.01 -15.85
CA PHE A 238 -1.78 -8.79 -16.65
C PHE A 238 -1.62 -7.64 -17.64
N VAL A 239 -1.18 -6.46 -17.18
CA VAL A 239 -0.95 -5.26 -18.00
C VAL A 239 0.01 -5.55 -19.15
N ARG A 240 1.11 -6.29 -18.89
CA ARG A 240 2.07 -6.67 -19.94
C ARG A 240 1.43 -7.54 -21.03
N ARG A 241 0.53 -8.45 -20.67
CA ARG A 241 -0.04 -9.43 -21.59
C ARG A 241 -1.24 -8.90 -22.37
N TYR A 242 -2.09 -8.09 -21.72
CA TYR A 242 -3.35 -7.66 -22.31
C TYR A 242 -3.33 -6.22 -22.81
N LEU A 243 -2.53 -5.32 -22.22
CA LEU A 243 -2.53 -3.89 -22.59
C LEU A 243 -1.36 -3.51 -23.53
N GLN A 244 -0.25 -4.26 -23.54
CA GLN A 244 0.90 -3.94 -24.41
C GLN A 244 0.85 -4.60 -25.79
N ASP A 245 0.20 -5.76 -25.94
CA ASP A 245 0.07 -6.46 -27.23
C ASP A 245 -0.84 -5.73 -28.24
N PRO A 246 -1.98 -5.10 -27.86
CA PRO A 246 -2.79 -4.34 -28.82
C PRO A 246 -2.09 -3.05 -29.30
N TYR A 247 -1.37 -2.36 -28.40
CA TYR A 247 -0.73 -1.08 -28.71
C TYR A 247 0.51 -1.24 -29.61
N ARG A 248 1.23 -2.37 -29.50
CA ARG A 248 2.33 -2.72 -30.42
C ARG A 248 1.83 -3.05 -31.82
N THR A 249 0.75 -3.82 -31.94
CA THR A 249 0.15 -4.19 -33.24
C THR A 249 -0.41 -2.98 -33.97
N PHE A 250 -1.02 -2.03 -33.26
CA PHE A 250 -1.54 -0.79 -33.86
C PHE A 250 -0.41 0.12 -34.37
N ARG A 251 0.71 0.22 -33.64
CA ARG A 251 1.86 1.01 -34.05
C ARG A 251 2.66 0.37 -35.20
N SER A 252 2.80 -0.95 -35.24
CA SER A 252 3.40 -1.65 -36.38
C SER A 252 2.52 -1.58 -37.65
N GLY A 253 1.20 -1.50 -37.49
CA GLY A 253 0.25 -1.24 -38.60
C GLY A 253 0.36 0.18 -39.17
N ALA A 254 0.71 1.17 -38.34
CA ALA A 254 0.96 2.54 -38.77
C ALA A 254 2.33 2.72 -39.45
N GLU A 255 3.39 2.08 -38.96
CA GLU A 255 4.73 2.13 -39.59
C GLU A 255 4.80 1.34 -40.92
N SER A 256 4.07 0.23 -41.05
CA SER A 256 4.03 -0.53 -42.33
C SER A 256 3.25 0.17 -43.44
N ARG A 257 2.31 1.09 -43.11
CA ARG A 257 1.63 1.93 -44.11
C ARG A 257 2.48 3.12 -44.58
N GLY A 258 3.49 3.54 -43.82
CA GLY A 258 4.46 4.58 -44.22
C GLY A 258 5.61 4.06 -45.09
N ALA A 259 5.99 2.79 -44.95
CA ALA A 259 7.14 2.21 -45.67
C ALA A 259 6.82 1.76 -47.12
N ASN A 260 5.54 1.64 -47.50
CA ASN A 260 5.14 1.25 -48.85
C ASN A 260 4.96 2.45 -49.82
N TRP A 261 5.17 3.69 -49.36
CA TRP A 261 5.02 4.89 -50.19
C TRP A 261 6.34 5.41 -50.81
N THR A 262 7.46 4.69 -50.65
CA THR A 262 8.76 5.05 -51.25
C THR A 262 9.34 3.99 -52.19
N LYS A 263 8.59 2.93 -52.52
CA LYS A 263 8.96 1.94 -53.54
C LYS A 263 7.87 1.80 -54.60
N GLY A 264 7.71 2.83 -55.41
CA GLY A 264 6.88 2.78 -56.62
C GLY A 264 7.40 3.77 -57.65
N SER A 265 7.88 3.24 -58.79
CA SER A 265 8.40 3.95 -59.97
C SER A 265 9.81 4.54 -59.77
N ILE A 266 10.85 4.18 -60.53
CA ILE A 266 10.96 4.31 -61.99
C ILE A 266 11.69 3.10 -62.59
N SER A 267 11.00 2.41 -63.49
CA SER A 267 11.60 1.56 -64.54
C SER A 267 11.96 2.48 -65.70
N HIS A 268 13.24 2.58 -66.05
CA HIS A 268 13.66 3.09 -67.36
C HIS A 268 14.73 2.17 -67.93
N SER A 269 14.32 1.43 -68.97
CA SER A 269 15.21 0.87 -69.98
C SER A 269 15.85 2.02 -70.76
N GLY A 270 17.16 1.99 -70.96
CA GLY A 270 17.90 3.02 -71.68
C GLY A 270 19.41 2.86 -71.54
N SER A 271 20.02 2.20 -72.52
CA SER A 271 21.46 2.10 -72.75
C SER A 271 22.10 3.46 -73.06
N ALA A 272 23.15 3.87 -72.30
CA ALA A 272 24.29 4.67 -72.78
C ALA A 272 25.38 4.87 -71.70
N MET A 273 26.56 4.33 -71.99
CA MET A 273 27.90 4.95 -71.90
C MET A 273 28.32 5.86 -70.71
N ARG A 274 29.30 5.34 -69.96
CA ARG A 274 30.58 5.96 -69.51
C ARG A 274 30.57 7.43 -69.03
N ASN A 275 30.89 7.66 -67.75
CA ASN A 275 32.19 8.25 -67.36
C ASN A 275 32.40 8.22 -65.84
N SER A 276 33.64 7.89 -65.48
CA SER A 276 34.21 7.99 -64.13
C SER A 276 34.30 9.43 -63.68
N ILE A 277 34.07 9.69 -62.38
CA ILE A 277 34.92 10.57 -61.56
C ILE A 277 34.88 10.00 -60.13
N THR A 278 36.05 9.62 -59.65
CA THR A 278 36.33 9.34 -58.25
C THR A 278 36.73 10.66 -57.59
N ILE A 279 36.06 11.08 -56.52
CA ILE A 279 36.66 11.98 -55.52
C ILE A 279 36.38 11.42 -54.12
N LYS A 280 37.48 11.30 -53.37
CA LYS A 280 37.65 10.81 -52.00
C LYS A 280 37.34 11.88 -50.95
N GLU A 281 37.04 11.40 -49.73
CA GLU A 281 37.34 12.00 -48.40
C GLU A 281 36.62 13.33 -48.06
N SER A 282 36.24 13.68 -46.82
CA SER A 282 36.12 13.07 -45.48
C SER A 282 35.26 14.06 -44.64
N PRO A 283 34.87 13.75 -43.38
CA PRO A 283 33.86 14.49 -42.62
C PRO A 283 34.46 15.73 -41.95
N VAL A 284 33.61 16.71 -41.58
CA VAL A 284 33.71 17.62 -40.41
C VAL A 284 32.76 18.79 -40.63
N GLY A 285 32.15 19.28 -39.54
CA GLY A 285 31.83 20.71 -39.42
C GLY A 285 30.37 21.05 -39.29
N ARG A 286 29.94 21.16 -38.04
CA ARG A 286 28.70 21.83 -37.61
C ARG A 286 28.85 23.36 -37.79
N LEU A 287 27.70 24.01 -38.02
CA LEU A 287 27.36 25.42 -37.78
C LEU A 287 27.75 26.45 -38.87
N SER A 288 26.75 27.01 -39.55
CA SER A 288 26.21 28.36 -39.26
C SER A 288 25.15 28.79 -40.29
N ASP A 289 24.33 29.73 -39.84
CA ASP A 289 23.19 30.48 -40.41
C ASP A 289 23.34 30.89 -41.91
N ILE A 290 22.30 31.31 -42.65
CA ILE A 290 21.66 32.65 -42.58
C ILE A 290 20.44 32.72 -43.54
N ASP A 291 19.41 33.46 -43.09
CA ASP A 291 18.30 34.18 -43.77
C ASP A 291 17.27 33.46 -44.67
N GLU A 292 15.96 33.64 -44.37
CA GLU A 292 15.18 34.73 -44.99
C GLU A 292 13.83 35.01 -44.28
N ARG A 293 13.78 36.23 -43.72
CA ARG A 293 12.67 37.13 -43.34
C ARG A 293 11.23 36.76 -43.74
N VAL A 294 10.31 36.80 -42.76
CA VAL A 294 9.10 37.66 -42.83
C VAL A 294 8.93 38.42 -41.51
N LEU A 295 8.66 39.70 -41.68
CA LEU A 295 8.70 40.81 -40.73
C LEU A 295 7.34 41.07 -40.07
N VAL A 296 7.41 41.59 -38.83
CA VAL A 296 6.57 42.68 -38.24
C VAL A 296 5.15 42.26 -37.75
N LYS A 297 4.67 42.58 -36.53
CA LYS A 297 4.90 43.72 -35.62
C LYS A 297 4.58 43.37 -34.15
N SER A 298 5.47 43.73 -33.24
CA SER A 298 5.19 44.04 -31.81
C SER A 298 4.97 45.57 -31.70
N PRO A 299 4.26 46.09 -30.68
CA PRO A 299 4.99 46.58 -29.50
C PRO A 299 4.30 46.20 -28.18
N GLU A 300 5.07 45.73 -27.19
CA GLU A 300 5.44 46.48 -25.96
C GLU A 300 4.23 46.92 -25.11
N GLY A 301 4.10 46.60 -23.82
CA GLY A 301 5.01 45.96 -22.87
C GLY A 301 4.53 46.24 -21.44
N ARG A 302 5.40 45.87 -20.50
CA ARG A 302 5.54 46.41 -19.13
C ARG A 302 4.64 45.82 -18.02
N ILE A 303 5.38 45.20 -17.10
CA ILE A 303 5.08 44.87 -15.71
C ILE A 303 4.72 46.14 -14.94
N THR A 304 3.62 46.12 -14.18
CA THR A 304 3.44 46.92 -12.96
C THR A 304 2.44 46.24 -12.05
N ALA A 305 2.85 46.05 -10.81
CA ALA A 305 1.98 45.81 -9.67
C ALA A 305 0.91 46.91 -9.58
N THR A 306 -0.31 46.52 -9.24
CA THR A 306 -1.30 47.45 -8.68
C THR A 306 -1.90 46.78 -7.46
N ASP A 307 -1.56 47.38 -6.32
CA ASP A 307 -2.27 47.26 -5.06
C ASP A 307 -3.72 47.72 -5.21
N ASP A 308 -4.53 47.22 -4.29
CA ASP A 308 -5.78 47.77 -3.81
C ASP A 308 -6.97 47.82 -4.78
N LEU A 309 -7.99 47.01 -4.46
CA LEU A 309 -9.35 47.49 -4.17
C LEU A 309 -10.31 46.29 -4.03
N TRP A 310 -10.25 45.56 -2.92
CA TRP A 310 -11.41 44.89 -2.30
C TRP A 310 -11.17 44.74 -0.80
N SER A 311 -11.11 45.87 -0.10
CA SER A 311 -11.20 45.94 1.36
C SER A 311 -12.41 46.78 1.79
N ARG A 312 -13.46 46.09 2.27
CA ARG A 312 -14.41 46.53 3.31
C ARG A 312 -15.23 45.30 3.68
N ARG A 313 -14.90 44.62 4.78
CA ARG A 313 -15.28 44.88 6.21
C ARG A 313 -16.37 43.86 6.59
N SER A 314 -16.34 43.06 7.65
CA SER A 314 -15.66 43.05 8.97
C SER A 314 -15.79 41.62 9.53
N SER A 315 -14.71 40.97 9.97
CA SER A 315 -14.25 40.87 11.37
C SER A 315 -14.69 39.58 12.06
N ASP A 316 -13.82 38.57 12.05
CA ASP A 316 -13.69 37.55 13.10
C ASP A 316 -12.28 36.93 12.98
N THR A 317 -11.29 37.64 13.52
CA THR A 317 -9.94 37.10 13.72
C THR A 317 -9.96 36.14 14.90
N VAL A 318 -10.06 34.85 14.61
CA VAL A 318 -9.75 33.77 15.55
C VAL A 318 -8.24 33.74 15.72
N LEU A 319 -7.76 34.09 16.91
CA LEU A 319 -6.35 33.90 17.28
C LEU A 319 -6.04 32.40 17.36
N PRO A 320 -4.91 31.91 16.84
CA PRO A 320 -4.52 30.52 16.97
C PRO A 320 -4.20 30.22 18.45
N ILE A 321 -4.93 29.27 19.03
CA ILE A 321 -4.77 28.81 20.41
C ILE A 321 -3.44 28.03 20.47
N ALA A 322 -2.42 28.64 21.07
CA ALA A 322 -1.08 28.06 21.13
C ALA A 322 -0.83 27.30 22.45
N ASN A 323 -1.54 27.66 23.53
CA ASN A 323 -1.36 27.08 24.87
C ASN A 323 -2.70 26.74 25.54
N ALA A 324 -2.67 25.84 26.52
CA ALA A 324 -3.87 25.38 27.26
C ALA A 324 -4.58 26.52 28.02
N GLU A 325 -3.84 27.53 28.48
CA GLU A 325 -4.39 28.71 29.17
C GLU A 325 -5.24 29.59 28.24
N ASP A 326 -4.96 29.59 26.93
CA ASP A 326 -5.76 30.33 25.94
C ASP A 326 -7.11 29.65 25.67
N TYR A 327 -7.23 28.35 25.92
CA TYR A 327 -8.48 27.60 25.74
C TYR A 327 -9.47 27.85 26.89
N GLU A 328 -8.98 27.94 28.13
CA GLU A 328 -9.84 28.28 29.28
C GLU A 328 -10.39 29.70 29.20
N SER A 329 -9.56 30.67 28.78
CA SER A 329 -10.00 32.06 28.63
C SER A 329 -11.01 32.26 27.49
N TYR A 330 -10.93 31.44 26.43
CA TYR A 330 -11.92 31.41 25.35
C TYR A 330 -13.27 30.84 25.82
N ASN A 331 -13.26 29.75 26.60
CA ASN A 331 -14.50 29.15 27.10
C ASN A 331 -15.22 30.01 28.15
N LEU A 332 -14.47 30.71 29.01
CA LEU A 332 -15.05 31.62 30.01
C LEU A 332 -15.77 32.82 29.37
N LYS A 333 -15.31 33.30 28.21
CA LYS A 333 -15.97 34.39 27.47
C LYS A 333 -17.26 33.99 26.75
N ARG A 334 -17.52 32.69 26.58
CA ARG A 334 -18.71 32.18 25.88
C ARG A 334 -19.84 31.78 26.83
N LEU A 335 -19.59 31.84 28.14
CA LEU A 335 -20.55 31.53 29.22
C LEU A 335 -21.18 32.77 29.88
N GLN A 336 -20.87 33.98 29.38
CA GLN A 336 -21.61 35.22 29.64
C GLN A 336 -22.39 35.62 28.40
#